data_AF-A0A352AKC5-F1
#
_entry.id   AF-A0A352AKC5-F1
#
_cell.length_a   1.000
_cell.length_b   1.000
_cell.length_c   1.000
_cell.angle_alpha   90.00
_cell.angle_beta   90.00
_cell.angle_gamma   90.00
#
_symmetry.space_group_name_H-M   'P 1'
#
loop_
_entity.id
_entity.type
_entity.pdbx_description
1 polymer ?
#
loop_
_entity_poly.entity_id
_entity_poly.type
_entity_poly.pdbx_seq_one_letter_code
_entity_poly.pdbx_strand_id
1 'polypeptide(L)'
;MKIAILVEGETEMAFKTKLQDFLKSRLEQMPKLKFIPQEGRIPKGDKLRRTVENLLEKDGYNAVIALTDVYTGTNDFTDAADAKAKMAAWVGNNPNFYPHAAQHDFEAWLLPFWSTIQQLAGGNRSAPSGSPEWVNHKNPPSYRIKEIFEQGKRRSYNKARDAKRILEKNNLIDAVKVCPELKAFLNTILRLCEGDEIF
;
A
#
# COMPACT_ATOMS: atom_id res chain seq x y z
N MET A 1 -19.77 -8.19 3.73
CA MET A 1 -18.35 -8.42 3.41
C MET A 1 -17.44 -7.99 4.56
N LYS A 2 -16.53 -8.86 5.02
CA LYS A 2 -15.52 -8.60 6.08
C LYS A 2 -14.14 -8.99 5.55
N ILE A 3 -13.22 -8.03 5.47
CA ILE A 3 -11.90 -8.19 4.83
C ILE A 3 -10.81 -7.86 5.85
N ALA A 4 -9.86 -8.78 6.02
CA ALA A 4 -8.62 -8.52 6.75
C ALA A 4 -7.56 -8.03 5.77
N ILE A 5 -6.81 -6.99 6.14
CA ILE A 5 -5.72 -6.44 5.33
C ILE A 5 -4.46 -6.49 6.20
N LEU A 6 -3.59 -7.46 5.93
CA LEU A 6 -2.27 -7.56 6.56
C LEU A 6 -1.36 -6.48 5.97
N VAL A 7 -0.76 -5.67 6.83
CA VAL A 7 0.13 -4.57 6.42
C VAL A 7 1.40 -4.56 7.27
N GLU A 8 2.48 -4.00 6.75
CA GLU A 8 3.76 -4.03 7.46
C GLU A 8 3.87 -3.00 8.59
N GLY A 9 3.44 -1.76 8.35
CA GLY A 9 3.76 -0.68 9.27
C GLY A 9 2.75 0.46 9.34
N GLU A 10 3.25 1.58 9.87
CA GLU A 10 2.43 2.75 10.20
C GLU A 10 1.97 3.54 8.95
N THR A 11 2.70 3.45 7.84
CA THR A 11 2.33 4.16 6.60
C THR A 11 1.03 3.61 6.02
N GLU A 12 0.89 2.29 5.97
CA GLU A 12 -0.32 1.64 5.49
C GLU A 12 -1.49 1.89 6.46
N MET A 13 -1.20 2.01 7.76
CA MET A 13 -2.20 2.42 8.75
C MET A 13 -2.68 3.86 8.51
N ALA A 14 -1.81 4.78 8.11
CA ALA A 14 -2.20 6.13 7.70
C ALA A 14 -3.04 6.12 6.41
N PHE A 15 -2.83 5.16 5.53
CA PHE A 15 -3.60 5.00 4.30
C PHE A 15 -5.06 4.57 4.52
N LYS A 16 -5.33 3.85 5.62
CA LYS A 16 -6.65 3.31 5.94
C LYS A 16 -7.79 4.33 5.80
N THR A 17 -7.65 5.53 6.38
CA THR A 17 -8.70 6.55 6.31
C THR A 17 -8.96 6.98 4.87
N LYS A 18 -7.89 7.22 4.12
CA LYS A 18 -8.00 7.64 2.71
C LYS A 18 -8.64 6.57 1.85
N LEU A 19 -8.27 5.31 2.07
CA LEU A 19 -8.88 4.15 1.42
C LEU A 19 -10.38 4.08 1.72
N GLN A 20 -10.77 4.21 3.00
CA GLN A 20 -12.17 4.15 3.40
C GLN A 20 -13.00 5.25 2.74
N ASP A 21 -12.50 6.48 2.70
CA ASP A 21 -13.22 7.59 2.06
C ASP A 21 -13.33 7.42 0.55
N PHE A 22 -12.28 6.89 -0.09
CA PHE A 22 -12.33 6.52 -1.50
C PHE A 22 -13.40 5.44 -1.78
N LEU A 23 -13.43 4.38 -0.98
CA LEU A 23 -14.39 3.29 -1.15
C LEU A 23 -15.82 3.72 -0.86
N LYS A 24 -16.05 4.57 0.15
CA LYS A 24 -17.40 5.13 0.45
C LYS A 24 -17.99 5.87 -0.75
N SER A 25 -17.16 6.50 -1.57
CA SER A 25 -17.62 7.22 -2.76
C SER A 25 -18.00 6.29 -3.94
N ARG A 26 -17.72 4.98 -3.83
CA ARG A 26 -17.84 4.00 -4.92
C ARG A 26 -18.65 2.76 -4.57
N LEU A 27 -18.94 2.54 -3.29
CA LEU A 27 -19.65 1.36 -2.81
C LEU A 27 -20.96 1.78 -2.16
N GLU A 28 -22.06 1.14 -2.54
CA GLU A 28 -23.35 1.30 -1.87
C GLU A 28 -23.29 0.78 -0.42
N GLN A 29 -22.60 -0.35 -0.22
CA GLN A 29 -22.41 -0.95 1.10
C GLN A 29 -20.93 -1.09 1.44
N MET A 30 -20.51 -0.44 2.53
CA MET A 30 -19.12 -0.49 2.98
C MET A 30 -18.75 -1.86 3.60
N PRO A 31 -17.65 -2.49 3.16
CA PRO A 31 -17.14 -3.68 3.83
C PRO A 31 -16.54 -3.34 5.20
N LYS A 32 -16.54 -4.33 6.10
CA LYS A 32 -15.78 -4.25 7.35
C LYS A 32 -14.30 -4.50 7.04
N LEU A 33 -13.52 -3.44 6.88
CA LEU A 33 -12.07 -3.51 6.67
C LEU A 33 -11.31 -3.49 8.00
N LYS A 34 -10.53 -4.54 8.29
CA LYS A 34 -9.59 -4.55 9.41
C LYS A 34 -8.16 -4.58 8.90
N PHE A 35 -7.44 -3.48 9.12
CA PHE A 35 -5.99 -3.45 8.95
C PHE A 35 -5.34 -4.14 10.15
N ILE A 36 -4.44 -5.08 9.89
CA ILE A 36 -3.74 -5.88 10.90
C ILE A 36 -2.23 -5.65 10.69
N PRO A 37 -1.63 -4.68 11.38
CA PRO A 37 -0.19 -4.46 11.29
C PRO A 37 0.56 -5.70 11.80
N GLN A 38 1.63 -6.07 11.10
CA GLN A 38 2.48 -7.20 11.48
C GLN A 38 3.68 -6.80 12.35
N GLU A 39 3.72 -5.53 12.77
CA GLU A 39 4.81 -4.93 13.57
C GLU A 39 6.19 -5.16 12.93
N GLY A 40 6.22 -5.05 11.60
CA GLY A 40 7.33 -5.46 10.76
C GLY A 40 6.83 -6.11 9.47
N ARG A 41 7.70 -6.91 8.84
CA ARG A 41 7.39 -7.52 7.53
C ARG A 41 6.20 -8.48 7.60
N ILE A 42 5.49 -8.62 6.49
CA ILE A 42 4.48 -9.67 6.34
C ILE A 42 5.13 -11.04 6.62
N PRO A 43 4.49 -11.93 7.42
CA PRO A 43 4.95 -13.29 7.62
C PRO A 43 5.18 -14.03 6.30
N LYS A 44 6.06 -15.03 6.31
CA LYS A 44 6.37 -15.85 5.12
C LYS A 44 6.11 -17.32 5.37
N GLY A 45 6.01 -18.09 4.28
CA GLY A 45 5.86 -19.55 4.32
C GLY A 45 4.73 -20.00 5.24
N ASP A 46 5.02 -21.00 6.05
CA ASP A 46 4.04 -21.61 6.98
C ASP A 46 3.42 -20.62 7.96
N LYS A 47 4.15 -19.57 8.36
CA LYS A 47 3.60 -18.56 9.27
C LYS A 47 2.51 -17.74 8.57
N LEU A 48 2.72 -17.34 7.32
CA LEU A 48 1.70 -16.63 6.54
C LEU A 48 0.47 -17.50 6.35
N ARG A 49 0.68 -18.75 5.91
CA ARG A 49 -0.39 -19.74 5.72
C ARG A 49 -1.28 -19.86 6.94
N ARG A 50 -0.69 -20.14 8.12
CA ARG A 50 -1.44 -20.28 9.38
C ARG A 50 -2.19 -19.00 9.77
N THR A 51 -1.58 -17.83 9.55
CA THR A 51 -2.26 -16.54 9.81
C THR A 51 -3.49 -16.38 8.93
N VAL A 52 -3.37 -16.68 7.63
CA VAL A 52 -4.49 -16.57 6.68
C VAL A 52 -5.60 -17.58 7.00
N GLU A 53 -5.23 -18.84 7.25
CA GLU A 53 -6.19 -19.89 7.65
C GLU A 53 -6.96 -19.50 8.91
N ASN A 54 -6.27 -19.02 9.95
CA ASN A 54 -6.94 -18.58 11.18
C ASN A 54 -7.90 -17.41 10.92
N LEU A 55 -7.52 -16.42 10.10
CA LEU A 55 -8.39 -15.31 9.78
C LEU A 55 -9.65 -15.76 9.02
N LEU A 56 -9.49 -16.64 8.02
CA LEU A 56 -10.61 -17.11 7.22
C LEU A 56 -11.53 -18.05 8.02
N GLU A 57 -10.97 -19.06 8.67
CA GLU A 57 -11.72 -20.16 9.27
C GLU A 57 -12.18 -19.89 10.71
N LYS A 58 -11.34 -19.24 11.52
CA LYS A 58 -11.63 -19.02 12.95
C LYS A 58 -12.22 -17.65 13.22
N ASP A 59 -11.68 -16.61 12.60
CA ASP A 59 -12.13 -15.23 12.84
C ASP A 59 -13.27 -14.78 11.91
N GLY A 60 -13.68 -15.66 10.98
CA GLY A 60 -14.81 -15.47 10.08
C GLY A 60 -14.64 -14.29 9.11
N TYR A 61 -13.43 -14.04 8.62
CA TYR A 61 -13.22 -13.12 7.50
C TYR A 61 -13.63 -13.77 6.18
N ASN A 62 -14.21 -12.99 5.28
CA ASN A 62 -14.57 -13.45 3.94
C ASN A 62 -13.39 -13.44 2.98
N ALA A 63 -12.44 -12.53 3.19
CA ALA A 63 -11.22 -12.41 2.40
C ALA A 63 -10.06 -11.89 3.26
N VAL A 64 -8.85 -12.31 2.90
CA VAL A 64 -7.61 -11.78 3.46
C VAL A 64 -6.76 -11.21 2.33
N ILE A 65 -6.41 -9.93 2.46
CA ILE A 65 -5.46 -9.25 1.58
C ILE A 65 -4.13 -9.13 2.34
N ALA A 66 -3.02 -9.48 1.70
CA ALA A 66 -1.69 -9.11 2.19
C ALA A 66 -1.16 -7.98 1.32
N LEU A 67 -0.69 -6.90 1.95
CA LEU A 67 -0.02 -5.79 1.27
C LEU A 67 1.38 -5.62 1.86
N THR A 68 2.39 -5.81 1.01
CA THR A 68 3.81 -5.73 1.37
C THR A 68 4.55 -4.80 0.41
N ASP A 69 5.74 -4.34 0.81
CA ASP A 69 6.68 -3.67 -0.08
C ASP A 69 7.63 -4.71 -0.69
N VAL A 70 7.98 -4.60 -1.96
CA VAL A 70 9.04 -5.45 -2.55
C VAL A 70 10.37 -5.20 -1.84
N TYR A 71 10.67 -3.94 -1.53
CA TYR A 71 11.90 -3.56 -0.85
C TYR A 71 11.73 -3.63 0.67
N THR A 72 11.70 -4.85 1.20
CA THR A 72 11.65 -5.05 2.66
C THR A 72 13.00 -4.83 3.36
N GLY A 73 14.07 -4.48 2.62
CA GLY A 73 15.46 -4.41 3.11
C GLY A 73 16.25 -5.71 2.99
N THR A 74 15.69 -6.72 2.32
CA THR A 74 16.33 -7.99 1.91
C THR A 74 15.87 -8.36 0.50
N ASN A 75 16.68 -9.12 -0.25
CA ASN A 75 16.38 -9.56 -1.62
C ASN A 75 15.38 -10.74 -1.65
N ASP A 76 14.28 -10.62 -0.93
CA ASP A 76 13.25 -11.67 -0.84
C ASP A 76 12.38 -11.77 -2.09
N PHE A 77 12.16 -10.62 -2.73
CA PHE A 77 11.31 -10.45 -3.90
C PHE A 77 12.07 -9.73 -5.00
N THR A 78 11.91 -10.21 -6.24
CA THR A 78 12.49 -9.57 -7.43
C THR A 78 11.69 -8.34 -7.84
N ASP A 79 10.36 -8.46 -7.81
CA ASP A 79 9.39 -7.45 -8.17
C ASP A 79 8.03 -7.75 -7.50
N ALA A 80 7.02 -6.92 -7.75
CA ALA A 80 5.69 -7.12 -7.18
C ALA A 80 5.04 -8.43 -7.67
N ALA A 81 5.32 -8.86 -8.89
CA ALA A 81 4.77 -10.10 -9.44
C ALA A 81 5.32 -11.32 -8.70
N ASP A 82 6.63 -11.38 -8.46
CA ASP A 82 7.30 -12.41 -7.67
C ASP A 82 6.80 -12.42 -6.21
N ALA A 83 6.64 -11.25 -5.59
CA ALA A 83 6.06 -11.14 -4.25
C ALA A 83 4.64 -11.73 -4.17
N LYS A 84 3.77 -11.37 -5.13
CA LYS A 84 2.41 -11.88 -5.22
C LYS A 84 2.38 -13.40 -5.43
N ALA A 85 3.20 -13.91 -6.35
CA ALA A 85 3.27 -15.33 -6.66
C ALA A 85 3.77 -16.17 -5.46
N LYS A 86 4.84 -15.72 -4.79
CA LYS A 86 5.37 -16.40 -3.60
C LYS A 86 4.37 -16.42 -2.45
N MET A 87 3.72 -15.29 -2.16
CA MET A 87 2.70 -15.24 -1.11
C MET A 87 1.53 -16.16 -1.43
N ALA A 88 1.03 -16.17 -2.67
CA ALA A 88 -0.02 -17.08 -3.09
C ALA A 88 0.39 -18.55 -2.89
N ALA A 89 1.60 -18.92 -3.33
CA ALA A 89 2.14 -20.27 -3.18
C ALA A 89 2.28 -20.69 -1.72
N TRP A 90 2.78 -19.81 -0.83
CA TRP A 90 2.89 -20.10 0.60
C TRP A 90 1.55 -20.42 1.26
N VAL A 91 0.48 -19.75 0.81
CA VAL A 91 -0.89 -19.94 1.32
C VAL A 91 -1.64 -21.03 0.53
N GLY A 92 -0.95 -21.78 -0.34
CA GLY A 92 -1.55 -22.89 -1.10
C GLY A 92 -2.57 -22.44 -2.14
N ASN A 93 -2.42 -21.24 -2.70
CA ASN A 93 -3.33 -20.64 -3.68
C ASN A 93 -4.80 -20.59 -3.21
N ASN A 94 -5.01 -20.28 -1.92
CA ASN A 94 -6.35 -20.14 -1.37
C ASN A 94 -7.14 -19.05 -2.12
N PRO A 95 -8.36 -19.34 -2.64
CA PRO A 95 -9.12 -18.40 -3.46
C PRO A 95 -9.61 -17.16 -2.69
N ASN A 96 -9.61 -17.20 -1.35
CA ASN A 96 -9.99 -16.08 -0.49
C ASN A 96 -8.77 -15.29 0.03
N PHE A 97 -7.58 -15.59 -0.49
CA PHE A 97 -6.35 -14.87 -0.21
C PHE A 97 -5.87 -14.07 -1.42
N TYR A 98 -5.63 -12.78 -1.22
CA TYR A 98 -5.33 -11.82 -2.29
C TYR A 98 -4.02 -11.09 -1.98
N PRO A 99 -2.88 -11.58 -2.51
CA PRO A 99 -1.60 -10.91 -2.28
C PRO A 99 -1.45 -9.68 -3.18
N HIS A 100 -0.94 -8.60 -2.61
CA HIS A 100 -0.60 -7.36 -3.27
C HIS A 100 0.78 -6.89 -2.81
N ALA A 101 1.49 -6.18 -3.68
CA ALA A 101 2.79 -5.63 -3.35
C ALA A 101 3.00 -4.27 -4.01
N ALA A 102 3.54 -3.30 -3.28
CA ALA A 102 4.10 -2.11 -3.89
C ALA A 102 5.45 -2.47 -4.52
N GLN A 103 5.65 -2.14 -5.81
CA GLN A 103 6.81 -2.54 -6.61
C GLN A 103 8.16 -2.21 -5.96
N HIS A 104 8.22 -1.19 -5.09
CA HIS A 104 9.42 -0.82 -4.33
C HIS A 104 9.09 -0.54 -2.86
N ASP A 105 8.47 0.60 -2.58
CA ASP A 105 7.91 0.93 -1.28
C ASP A 105 6.54 1.59 -1.43
N PHE A 106 5.76 1.60 -0.35
CA PHE A 106 4.45 2.25 -0.31
C PHE A 106 4.52 3.74 -0.72
N GLU A 107 5.62 4.42 -0.40
CA GLU A 107 5.81 5.83 -0.73
C GLU A 107 5.81 6.13 -2.23
N ALA A 108 5.99 5.13 -3.10
CA ALA A 108 5.72 5.25 -4.54
C ALA A 108 4.33 5.86 -4.80
N TRP A 109 3.33 5.44 -4.04
CA TRP A 109 1.94 5.89 -4.20
C TRP A 109 1.70 7.33 -3.74
N LEU A 110 2.68 7.95 -3.08
CA LEU A 110 2.63 9.35 -2.66
C LEU A 110 3.30 10.30 -3.67
N LEU A 111 4.18 9.79 -4.55
CA LEU A 111 4.90 10.62 -5.53
C LEU A 111 3.98 11.41 -6.48
N PRO A 112 2.80 10.91 -6.89
CA PRO A 112 1.85 11.70 -7.68
C PRO A 112 1.42 13.01 -7.00
N PHE A 113 1.57 13.10 -5.68
CA PHE A 113 1.21 14.26 -4.86
C PHE A 113 2.40 15.18 -4.58
N TRP A 114 3.38 15.23 -5.49
CA TRP A 114 4.64 15.93 -5.28
C TRP A 114 4.48 17.42 -4.94
N SER A 115 3.49 18.11 -5.52
CA SER A 115 3.19 19.51 -5.18
C SER A 115 2.84 19.68 -3.70
N THR A 116 2.06 18.75 -3.13
CA THR A 116 1.76 18.72 -1.70
C THR A 116 3.00 18.37 -0.88
N ILE A 117 3.82 17.43 -1.36
CA ILE A 117 5.10 17.08 -0.71
C ILE A 117 6.01 18.30 -0.62
N GLN A 118 6.19 19.06 -1.69
CA GLN A 118 6.98 20.30 -1.73
C GLN A 118 6.48 21.32 -0.69
N GLN A 119 5.17 21.58 -0.65
CA GLN A 119 4.56 22.50 0.32
C GLN A 119 4.79 22.05 1.77
N LEU A 120 4.61 20.75 2.05
CA LEU A 120 4.79 20.21 3.39
C LEU A 120 6.26 20.19 3.81
N ALA A 121 7.17 19.89 2.87
CA ALA A 121 8.61 19.84 3.08
C ALA A 121 9.26 21.23 3.15
N GLY A 122 8.62 22.26 2.59
CA GLY A 122 9.22 23.60 2.47
C GLY A 122 10.40 23.62 1.49
N GLY A 123 10.39 22.74 0.49
CA GLY A 123 11.44 22.61 -0.51
C GLY A 123 10.88 22.74 -1.93
N ASN A 124 11.72 23.13 -2.89
CA ASN A 124 11.35 23.38 -4.29
C ASN A 124 11.91 22.32 -5.26
N ARG A 125 12.44 21.20 -4.74
CA ARG A 125 13.02 20.13 -5.57
C ARG A 125 11.95 19.50 -6.46
N SER A 126 12.28 19.24 -7.72
CA SER A 126 11.38 18.57 -8.67
C SER A 126 11.11 17.11 -8.31
N ALA A 127 9.97 16.59 -8.77
CA ALA A 127 9.61 15.19 -8.60
C ALA A 127 10.66 14.26 -9.25
N PRO A 128 10.82 13.03 -8.74
CA PRO A 128 11.56 12.00 -9.47
C PRO A 128 10.98 11.82 -10.88
N SER A 129 11.83 11.65 -11.88
CA SER A 129 11.40 11.37 -13.25
C SER A 129 10.91 9.93 -13.39
N GLY A 130 9.93 9.72 -14.29
CA GLY A 130 9.39 8.41 -14.61
C GLY A 130 8.14 8.05 -13.80
N SER A 131 7.66 6.82 -14.02
CA SER A 131 6.47 6.30 -13.34
C SER A 131 6.75 6.05 -11.85
N PRO A 132 5.84 6.43 -10.93
CA PRO A 132 6.08 6.37 -9.49
C PRO A 132 6.56 5.01 -8.97
N GLU A 133 5.94 3.93 -9.42
CA GLU A 133 6.27 2.56 -9.02
C GLU A 133 7.56 2.02 -9.64
N TRP A 134 8.21 2.75 -10.53
CA TRP A 134 9.50 2.41 -11.14
C TRP A 134 10.66 3.28 -10.63
N VAL A 135 10.38 4.18 -9.68
CA VAL A 135 11.39 5.03 -9.05
C VAL A 135 12.19 4.18 -8.04
N ASN A 136 13.19 3.41 -8.49
CA ASN A 136 14.11 2.69 -7.59
C ASN A 136 15.49 2.44 -8.21
N HIS A 137 16.17 3.51 -8.59
CA HIS A 137 17.56 3.45 -9.05
C HIS A 137 18.55 3.67 -7.89
N LYS A 138 18.49 2.83 -6.83
CA LYS A 138 19.28 2.94 -5.57
C LYS A 138 18.84 4.07 -4.61
N ASN A 139 17.72 4.74 -4.91
CA ASN A 139 17.15 5.79 -4.08
C ASN A 139 15.61 5.65 -4.11
N PRO A 140 15.03 4.83 -3.21
CA PRO A 140 13.62 4.49 -3.22
C PRO A 140 12.73 5.71 -2.89
N PRO A 141 11.43 5.68 -3.21
CA PRO A 141 10.54 6.82 -3.04
C PRO A 141 10.53 7.41 -1.63
N SER A 142 10.58 6.57 -0.59
CA SER A 142 10.70 7.03 0.80
C SER A 142 11.94 7.89 1.06
N TYR A 143 13.08 7.56 0.46
CA TYR A 143 14.30 8.38 0.54
C TYR A 143 14.16 9.67 -0.25
N ARG A 144 13.52 9.65 -1.42
CA ARG A 144 13.22 10.88 -2.20
C ARG A 144 12.39 11.88 -1.39
N ILE A 145 11.36 11.38 -0.69
CA ILE A 145 10.53 12.22 0.19
C ILE A 145 11.38 12.68 1.39
N LYS A 146 12.17 11.81 2.02
CA LYS A 146 13.05 12.20 3.12
C LYS A 146 14.00 13.33 2.75
N GLU A 147 14.68 13.23 1.61
CA GLU A 147 15.66 14.22 1.16
C GLU A 147 15.06 15.63 1.02
N ILE A 148 13.84 15.76 0.46
CA ILE A 148 13.22 17.09 0.31
C ILE A 148 12.80 17.68 1.67
N PHE A 149 12.34 16.86 2.62
CA PHE A 149 12.02 17.32 3.97
C PHE A 149 13.27 17.77 4.75
N GLU A 150 14.38 17.07 4.58
CA GLU A 150 15.66 17.39 5.23
C GLU A 150 16.29 18.65 4.64
N GLN A 151 16.16 18.86 3.33
CA GLN A 151 16.67 20.07 2.66
C GLN A 151 15.81 21.30 2.97
N GLY A 152 14.48 21.17 2.97
CA GLY A 152 13.57 22.29 3.19
C GLY A 152 13.44 22.68 4.66
N LYS A 153 12.68 21.90 5.43
CA LYS A 153 12.37 22.17 6.84
C LYS A 153 13.42 21.68 7.84
N ARG A 154 14.57 21.18 7.37
CA ARG A 154 15.66 20.64 8.21
C ARG A 154 15.18 19.61 9.23
N ARG A 155 14.22 18.78 8.82
CA ARG A 155 13.71 17.65 9.60
C ARG A 155 13.51 16.45 8.70
N SER A 156 13.64 15.24 9.23
CA SER A 156 13.33 14.05 8.45
C SER A 156 11.82 13.91 8.20
N TYR A 157 11.50 13.21 7.11
CA TYR A 157 10.16 12.74 6.81
C TYR A 157 9.71 11.74 7.88
N ASN A 158 8.54 11.97 8.48
CA ASN A 158 7.91 11.02 9.38
C ASN A 158 6.81 10.29 8.63
N LYS A 159 7.00 8.98 8.40
CA LYS A 159 6.10 8.16 7.59
C LYS A 159 4.64 8.28 8.04
N ALA A 160 4.33 8.02 9.30
CA ALA A 160 2.95 8.06 9.81
C ALA A 160 2.30 9.45 9.66
N ARG A 161 2.96 10.50 10.14
CA ARG A 161 2.40 11.87 10.17
C ARG A 161 2.33 12.50 8.80
N ASP A 162 3.44 12.46 8.06
CA ASP A 162 3.58 13.22 6.83
C ASP A 162 2.88 12.49 5.66
N ALA A 163 2.91 11.14 5.59
CA ALA A 163 2.10 10.40 4.61
C ALA A 163 0.60 10.69 4.78
N LYS A 164 0.11 10.66 6.02
CA LYS A 164 -1.29 11.01 6.33
C LYS A 164 -1.66 12.39 5.79
N ARG A 165 -0.84 13.41 6.08
CA ARG A 165 -1.09 14.79 5.61
C ARG A 165 -1.04 14.92 4.09
N ILE A 166 -0.18 14.15 3.42
CA ILE A 166 -0.14 14.10 1.96
C ILE A 166 -1.46 13.50 1.44
N LEU A 167 -1.86 12.34 1.95
CA LEU A 167 -3.08 11.64 1.52
C LEU A 167 -4.36 12.44 1.77
N GLU A 168 -4.46 13.13 2.91
CA GLU A 168 -5.62 13.96 3.27
C GLU A 168 -5.86 15.09 2.26
N LYS A 169 -4.80 15.68 1.72
CA LYS A 169 -4.87 16.85 0.83
C LYS A 169 -5.08 16.55 -0.65
N ASN A 170 -5.00 15.28 -1.07
CA ASN A 170 -5.00 14.93 -2.48
C ASN A 170 -6.08 13.91 -2.82
N ASN A 171 -6.49 13.80 -4.08
CA ASN A 171 -7.45 12.78 -4.49
C ASN A 171 -6.74 11.46 -4.78
N LEU A 172 -7.19 10.36 -4.19
CA LEU A 172 -6.56 9.06 -4.37
C LEU A 172 -6.59 8.61 -5.84
N ILE A 173 -7.60 9.03 -6.61
CA ILE A 173 -7.71 8.68 -8.03
C ILE A 173 -6.50 9.14 -8.85
N ASP A 174 -5.83 10.23 -8.46
CA ASP A 174 -4.68 10.75 -9.21
C ASP A 174 -3.47 9.83 -9.07
N ALA A 175 -3.29 9.19 -7.90
CA ALA A 175 -2.29 8.14 -7.74
C ALA A 175 -2.68 6.87 -8.49
N VAL A 176 -3.96 6.47 -8.44
CA VAL A 176 -4.44 5.25 -9.12
C VAL A 176 -4.20 5.27 -10.63
N LYS A 177 -4.32 6.44 -11.27
CA LYS A 177 -4.10 6.59 -12.72
C LYS A 177 -2.67 6.26 -13.16
N VAL A 178 -1.68 6.38 -12.26
CA VAL A 178 -0.26 6.27 -12.58
C VAL A 178 0.48 5.18 -11.79
N CYS A 179 -0.20 4.53 -10.85
CA CYS A 179 0.31 3.47 -9.98
C CYS A 179 -0.47 2.17 -10.21
N PRO A 180 -0.02 1.27 -11.11
CA PRO A 180 -0.74 0.05 -11.45
C PRO A 180 -0.92 -0.92 -10.27
N GLU A 181 0.04 -1.04 -9.35
CA GLU A 181 -0.13 -1.91 -8.17
C GLU A 181 -1.15 -1.35 -7.17
N LEU A 182 -1.19 -0.02 -6.99
CA LEU A 182 -2.26 0.64 -6.23
C LEU A 182 -3.63 0.38 -6.88
N LYS A 183 -3.73 0.55 -8.20
CA LYS A 183 -4.96 0.29 -8.95
C LYS A 183 -5.43 -1.15 -8.78
N ALA A 184 -4.53 -2.12 -8.91
CA ALA A 184 -4.82 -3.53 -8.71
C ALA A 184 -5.33 -3.81 -7.29
N PHE A 185 -4.69 -3.24 -6.27
CA PHE A 185 -5.12 -3.37 -4.86
C PHE A 185 -6.54 -2.84 -4.64
N LEU A 186 -6.86 -1.65 -5.18
CA LEU A 186 -8.20 -1.08 -5.04
C LEU A 186 -9.25 -1.87 -5.82
N ASN A 187 -8.95 -2.30 -7.05
CA ASN A 187 -9.88 -3.09 -7.85
C ASN A 187 -10.19 -4.45 -7.22
N THR A 188 -9.23 -5.08 -6.52
CA THR A 188 -9.53 -6.28 -5.71
C THR A 188 -10.60 -6.01 -4.66
N ILE A 189 -10.48 -4.90 -3.90
CA ILE A 189 -11.47 -4.57 -2.87
C ILE A 189 -12.83 -4.24 -3.50
N LEU A 190 -12.84 -3.46 -4.59
CA LEU A 190 -14.06 -3.12 -5.31
C LEU A 190 -14.77 -4.36 -5.84
N ARG A 191 -14.04 -5.28 -6.49
CA ARG A 191 -14.59 -6.55 -6.99
C ARG A 191 -15.15 -7.43 -5.88
N LEU A 192 -14.44 -7.54 -4.75
CA LEU A 192 -14.92 -8.26 -3.56
C LEU A 192 -16.21 -7.66 -2.99
N CYS A 193 -16.51 -6.40 -3.28
CA CYS A 193 -17.67 -5.68 -2.78
C CYS A 193 -18.67 -5.34 -3.89
N GLU A 194 -18.57 -5.97 -5.06
CA GLU A 194 -19.45 -5.75 -6.21
C GLU A 194 -19.52 -4.27 -6.67
N GLY A 195 -18.43 -3.52 -6.45
CA GLY A 195 -18.30 -2.14 -6.89
C GLY A 195 -17.68 -2.01 -8.28
N ASP A 196 -17.87 -0.83 -8.89
CA ASP A 196 -17.30 -0.51 -10.20
C ASP A 196 -15.77 -0.44 -10.15
N GLU A 197 -15.11 -1.30 -10.93
CA GLU A 197 -13.66 -1.28 -11.10
C GLU A 197 -13.18 0.03 -11.74
N ILE A 198 -11.96 0.42 -11.39
CA ILE A 198 -11.31 1.61 -11.94
C ILE A 198 -10.70 1.22 -13.30
N PHE A 199 -11.12 1.91 -14.36
CA PHE A 199 -10.60 1.72 -15.73
C PHE A 199 -9.34 2.53 -16.02
#